data_AF-A0A084SPT9-F1
#
_entry.id   AF-A0A084SPT9-F1
#
_cell.length_a   1.000
_cell.length_b   1.000
_cell.length_c   1.000
_cell.angle_alpha   90.00
_cell.angle_beta   90.00
_cell.angle_gamma   90.00
#
_symmetry.space_group_name_H-M   'P 1'
#
loop_
_entity.id
_entity.type
_entity.pdbx_description
1 polymer ?
#
loop_
_entity_poly.entity_id
_entity_poly.type
_entity_poly.pdbx_seq_one_letter_code
_entity_poly.pdbx_strand_id
1 'polypeptide(L)'
;MKRLLLEGLLALVLLTGCEEVRQVRLTFGDEGEGLDGFLCREDDGSYLLSRAVPAGGGQVPSSLVVDFIRLGGLPGCRSGQLIRWCADHPCSVIPEHRVCIPAPLPDIASLERPEARAEIHEALRDLSGAPVSSEAPGEFIIVRVTATLEPCEALLASGGTVPALREEELVGCAYSCPVELNAIEGDVYLGFDTLTEQCAQGIRVCASGDLHWRP
;
A
#
# COMPACT_ATOMS: atom_id res chain seq x y z
N MET A 1 -31.86 -51.56 6.29
CA MET A 1 -30.65 -51.35 5.45
C MET A 1 -30.57 -49.97 4.77
N LYS A 2 -31.64 -49.17 4.62
CA LYS A 2 -31.57 -47.84 3.98
C LYS A 2 -31.18 -46.65 4.90
N ARG A 3 -31.16 -46.82 6.23
CA ARG A 3 -30.85 -45.73 7.18
C ARG A 3 -29.35 -45.56 7.51
N LEU A 4 -28.54 -46.61 7.36
CA LEU A 4 -27.11 -46.57 7.69
C LEU A 4 -26.22 -45.95 6.60
N LEU A 5 -26.75 -45.75 5.38
CA LEU A 5 -26.01 -45.13 4.27
C LEU A 5 -26.09 -43.59 4.29
N LEU A 6 -27.02 -43.00 5.04
CA LEU A 6 -27.20 -41.54 5.06
C LEU A 6 -26.29 -40.85 6.08
N GLU A 7 -25.93 -41.53 7.18
CA GLU A 7 -25.10 -40.95 8.25
C GLU A 7 -23.61 -40.88 7.87
N GLY A 8 -23.15 -41.77 6.98
CA GLY A 8 -21.77 -41.74 6.47
C GLY A 8 -21.50 -40.61 5.48
N LEU A 9 -22.52 -40.08 4.79
CA LEU A 9 -22.35 -38.99 3.82
C LEU A 9 -22.31 -37.61 4.48
N LEU A 10 -22.96 -37.42 5.64
CA LEU A 10 -22.94 -36.14 6.36
C LEU A 10 -21.58 -35.85 7.03
N ALA A 11 -20.85 -36.89 7.43
CA ALA A 11 -19.54 -36.73 8.05
C ALA A 11 -18.43 -36.31 7.06
N LEU A 12 -18.60 -36.59 5.75
CA LEU A 12 -17.62 -36.25 4.73
C LEU A 12 -17.72 -34.77 4.27
N VAL A 13 -18.85 -34.10 4.51
CA VAL A 13 -19.06 -32.70 4.09
C VAL A 13 -18.44 -31.71 5.09
N LEU A 14 -18.22 -32.11 6.34
CA LEU A 14 -17.60 -31.24 7.37
C LEU A 14 -16.07 -31.10 7.25
N LEU A 15 -15.43 -31.81 6.31
CA LEU A 15 -14.00 -31.67 5.99
C LEU A 15 -13.74 -30.70 4.83
N THR A 16 -14.78 -30.05 4.29
CA THR A 16 -14.60 -29.03 3.26
C THR A 16 -14.23 -27.69 3.89
N GLY A 17 -12.92 -27.43 3.92
CA GLY A 17 -12.35 -26.09 3.80
C GLY A 17 -12.35 -25.23 5.06
N CYS A 18 -11.51 -25.56 6.05
CA CYS A 18 -10.82 -24.47 6.74
C CYS A 18 -9.83 -23.89 5.71
N GLU A 19 -10.28 -22.92 4.91
CA GLU A 19 -9.32 -22.04 4.26
C GLU A 19 -8.58 -21.31 5.36
N GLU A 20 -7.28 -21.55 5.43
CA GLU A 20 -6.40 -20.89 6.39
C GLU A 20 -6.31 -19.43 5.95
N VAL A 21 -7.19 -18.58 6.49
CA VAL A 21 -7.18 -17.13 6.23
C VAL A 21 -5.94 -16.56 6.90
N ARG A 22 -4.84 -16.48 6.14
CA ARG A 22 -3.60 -15.85 6.58
C ARG A 22 -3.79 -14.34 6.56
N GLN A 23 -3.85 -13.73 7.75
CA GLN A 23 -3.91 -12.28 7.87
C GLN A 23 -2.52 -11.70 7.64
N VAL A 24 -2.34 -11.02 6.51
CA VAL A 24 -1.14 -10.23 6.23
C VAL A 24 -1.28 -8.89 6.92
N ARG A 25 -0.31 -8.57 7.78
CA ARG A 25 -0.15 -7.28 8.45
C ARG A 25 0.86 -6.45 7.69
N LEU A 26 0.63 -5.16 7.55
CA LEU A 26 1.64 -4.22 7.03
C LEU A 26 2.40 -3.61 8.19
N THR A 27 3.64 -3.16 7.96
CA THR A 27 4.40 -2.37 8.94
C THR A 27 5.31 -1.39 8.20
N PHE A 28 5.53 -0.22 8.78
CA PHE A 28 6.55 0.73 8.31
C PHE A 28 7.84 0.65 9.15
N GLY A 29 8.00 -0.45 9.90
CA GLY A 29 9.06 -0.61 10.91
C GLY A 29 8.64 -0.10 12.29
N ASP A 30 9.38 -0.51 13.31
CA ASP A 30 9.05 -0.22 14.72
C ASP A 30 9.23 1.27 15.07
N GLU A 31 10.04 1.99 14.29
CA GLU A 31 10.33 3.42 14.47
C GLU A 31 9.87 4.27 13.26
N GLY A 32 9.14 3.66 12.31
CA GLY A 32 8.68 4.33 11.09
C GLY A 32 9.80 4.54 10.06
N GLU A 33 10.79 3.65 10.02
CA GLU A 33 11.91 3.65 9.08
C GLU A 33 11.46 3.61 7.61
N GLY A 34 10.29 3.03 7.37
CA GLY A 34 9.65 2.94 6.05
C GLY A 34 8.92 4.21 5.59
N LEU A 35 8.79 5.22 6.46
CA LEU A 35 7.95 6.40 6.21
C LEU A 35 8.61 7.49 5.39
N ASP A 36 9.83 7.29 4.88
CA ASP A 36 10.55 8.34 4.18
C ASP A 36 9.80 8.92 2.97
N GLY A 37 8.96 8.11 2.30
CA GLY A 37 8.10 8.58 1.21
C GLY A 37 6.92 9.45 1.65
N PHE A 38 6.52 9.41 2.92
CA PHE A 38 5.52 10.32 3.51
C PHE A 38 6.15 11.63 4.02
N LEU A 39 7.48 11.68 4.03
CA LEU A 39 8.29 12.82 4.46
C LEU A 39 9.02 13.47 3.27
N CYS A 40 8.57 13.19 2.04
CA CYS A 40 9.10 13.83 0.85
C CYS A 40 8.75 15.31 0.84
N ARG A 41 9.68 16.10 0.32
CA ARG A 41 9.57 17.53 0.09
C ARG A 41 9.47 17.84 -1.40
N GLU A 42 8.85 18.97 -1.68
CA GLU A 42 8.90 19.68 -2.96
C GLU A 42 10.28 20.33 -3.17
N ASP A 43 10.52 20.85 -4.37
CA ASP A 43 11.75 21.58 -4.72
C ASP A 43 11.94 22.86 -3.88
N ASP A 44 10.85 23.46 -3.39
CA ASP A 44 10.90 24.63 -2.50
C ASP A 44 11.18 24.27 -1.03
N GLY A 45 11.30 22.98 -0.73
CA GLY A 45 11.58 22.46 0.60
C GLY A 45 10.34 22.25 1.47
N SER A 46 9.13 22.58 1.04
CA SER A 46 7.90 22.24 1.77
C SER A 46 7.62 20.74 1.71
N TYR A 47 6.97 20.15 2.73
CA TYR A 47 6.53 18.75 2.63
C TYR A 47 5.43 18.59 1.58
N LEU A 48 5.41 17.47 0.85
CA LEU A 48 4.33 17.16 -0.09
C LEU A 48 2.96 17.13 0.59
N LEU A 49 2.90 16.58 1.81
CA LEU A 49 1.69 16.56 2.62
C LEU A 49 1.14 17.97 2.90
N SER A 50 2.00 19.00 2.84
CA SER A 50 1.60 20.37 3.12
C SER A 50 0.73 21.01 2.02
N ARG A 51 0.58 20.37 0.85
CA ARG A 51 -0.26 20.86 -0.27
C ARG A 51 -1.72 21.15 0.10
N ALA A 52 -2.25 20.43 1.09
CA ALA A 52 -3.64 20.52 1.51
C ALA A 52 -3.81 20.92 2.99
N VAL A 53 -2.81 21.58 3.58
CA VAL A 53 -2.94 22.08 4.95
C VAL A 53 -4.10 23.06 5.02
N PRO A 54 -5.13 22.77 5.82
CA PRO A 54 -6.26 23.68 5.98
C PRO A 54 -5.77 25.02 6.53
N ALA A 55 -6.36 26.13 6.06
CA ALA A 55 -6.10 27.44 6.65
C ALA A 55 -6.49 27.42 8.14
N GLY A 56 -5.49 27.39 9.03
CA GLY A 56 -5.69 27.31 10.49
C GLY A 56 -5.05 26.11 11.18
N GLY A 57 -4.39 25.21 10.45
CA GLY A 57 -3.76 24.00 11.00
C GLY A 57 -4.79 22.90 11.30
N GLY A 58 -4.32 21.66 11.45
CA GLY A 58 -5.18 20.51 11.73
C GLY A 58 -4.79 19.27 10.94
N GLN A 59 -5.69 18.31 10.83
CA GLN A 59 -5.45 17.13 9.99
C GLN A 59 -5.66 17.47 8.51
N VAL A 60 -4.77 16.94 7.68
CA VAL A 60 -4.87 16.96 6.22
C VAL A 60 -5.88 15.87 5.81
N PRO A 61 -6.96 16.21 5.08
CA PRO A 61 -7.95 15.23 4.66
C PRO A 61 -7.36 14.34 3.55
N SER A 62 -6.76 13.23 3.96
CA SER A 62 -6.12 12.27 3.06
C SER A 62 -6.79 10.90 3.10
N SER A 63 -6.54 10.14 2.05
CA SER A 63 -6.87 8.73 1.92
C SER A 63 -5.60 7.92 1.68
N LEU A 64 -5.62 6.67 2.13
CA LEU A 64 -4.59 5.69 1.82
C LEU A 64 -5.15 4.64 0.88
N VAL A 65 -4.47 4.47 -0.24
CA VAL A 65 -4.77 3.45 -1.23
C VAL A 65 -3.74 2.35 -1.08
N VAL A 66 -4.23 1.15 -0.77
CA VAL A 66 -3.41 -0.06 -0.68
C VAL A 66 -3.62 -0.88 -1.94
N ASP A 67 -2.53 -1.07 -2.67
CA ASP A 67 -2.49 -1.80 -3.94
C ASP A 67 -1.67 -3.07 -3.82
N PHE A 68 -2.15 -4.12 -4.49
CA PHE A 68 -1.42 -5.36 -4.71
C PHE A 68 -1.05 -5.41 -6.19
N ILE A 69 0.25 -5.42 -6.48
CA ILE A 69 0.77 -5.33 -7.85
C ILE A 69 1.38 -6.68 -8.21
N ARG A 70 0.80 -7.36 -9.22
CA ARG A 70 1.38 -8.57 -9.81
C ARG A 70 2.70 -8.24 -10.47
N LEU A 71 3.69 -9.12 -10.30
CA LEU A 71 5.00 -8.94 -10.93
C LEU A 71 5.25 -9.93 -12.07
N GLY A 72 4.56 -11.08 -12.09
CA GLY A 72 4.84 -12.16 -13.04
C GLY A 72 6.22 -12.81 -12.87
N GLY A 73 6.85 -12.67 -11.70
CA GLY A 73 8.15 -13.22 -11.35
C GLY A 73 8.78 -12.51 -10.15
N LEU A 74 10.07 -12.75 -9.89
CA LEU A 74 10.78 -12.26 -8.71
C LEU A 74 11.90 -11.27 -9.08
N PRO A 75 11.62 -9.95 -9.14
CA PRO A 75 12.66 -8.93 -9.25
C PRO A 75 13.39 -8.69 -7.91
N GLY A 76 14.42 -7.83 -7.94
CA GLY A 76 15.03 -7.31 -6.72
C GLY A 76 14.20 -6.19 -6.08
N CYS A 77 14.49 -5.82 -4.83
CA CYS A 77 13.67 -4.88 -4.05
C CYS A 77 13.91 -3.38 -4.34
N ARG A 78 15.02 -3.00 -4.97
CA ARG A 78 15.34 -1.58 -5.17
C ARG A 78 14.41 -1.00 -6.24
N SER A 79 13.98 0.26 -6.08
CA SER A 79 13.08 0.94 -7.03
C SER A 79 13.55 0.78 -8.48
N GLY A 80 14.84 1.00 -8.75
CA GLY A 80 15.41 0.86 -10.09
C GLY A 80 15.35 -0.56 -10.68
N GLN A 81 15.39 -1.60 -9.84
CA GLN A 81 15.24 -2.99 -10.28
C GLN A 81 13.78 -3.30 -10.61
N LEU A 82 12.84 -2.81 -9.80
CA LEU A 82 11.41 -2.97 -10.00
C LEU A 82 10.94 -2.26 -11.27
N ILE A 83 11.33 -1.01 -11.46
CA ILE A 83 11.01 -0.23 -12.67
C ILE A 83 11.53 -0.95 -13.91
N ARG A 84 12.78 -1.40 -13.88
CA ARG A 84 13.36 -2.15 -15.00
C ARG A 84 12.62 -3.45 -15.27
N TRP A 85 12.20 -4.15 -14.23
CA TRP A 85 11.43 -5.38 -14.36
C TRP A 85 10.07 -5.13 -15.03
N CYS A 86 9.33 -4.12 -14.56
CA CYS A 86 8.01 -3.76 -15.06
C CYS A 86 8.02 -3.16 -16.48
N ALA A 87 9.18 -2.72 -16.97
CA ALA A 87 9.33 -2.34 -18.37
C ALA A 87 9.30 -3.56 -19.32
N ASP A 88 9.75 -4.73 -18.85
CA ASP A 88 9.85 -5.96 -19.63
C ASP A 88 8.76 -7.01 -19.27
N HIS A 89 8.08 -6.82 -18.14
CA HIS A 89 7.07 -7.75 -17.61
C HIS A 89 5.78 -7.00 -17.26
N PRO A 90 4.60 -7.63 -17.43
CA PRO A 90 3.32 -7.00 -17.12
C PRO A 90 3.16 -6.83 -15.60
N CYS A 91 3.49 -5.65 -15.10
CA CYS A 91 3.13 -5.24 -13.74
C CYS A 91 1.74 -4.61 -13.73
N SER A 92 0.84 -5.11 -12.90
CA SER A 92 -0.53 -4.60 -12.84
C SER A 92 -1.13 -4.72 -11.45
N VAL A 93 -1.86 -3.69 -11.05
CA VAL A 93 -2.69 -3.70 -9.85
C VAL A 93 -3.76 -4.78 -10.00
N ILE A 94 -4.02 -5.55 -8.94
CA ILE A 94 -5.14 -6.49 -8.86
C ILE A 94 -6.38 -5.72 -8.38
N PRO A 95 -7.34 -5.43 -9.27
CA PRO A 95 -8.46 -4.53 -8.94
C PRO A 95 -9.26 -4.97 -7.72
N GLU A 96 -9.48 -6.28 -7.60
CA GLU A 96 -10.33 -6.89 -6.56
C GLU A 96 -9.71 -6.80 -5.16
N HIS A 97 -8.40 -6.54 -5.07
CA HIS A 97 -7.68 -6.39 -3.80
C HIS A 97 -7.31 -4.95 -3.46
N ARG A 98 -7.61 -3.96 -4.32
CA ARG A 98 -7.37 -2.56 -3.97
C ARG A 98 -8.27 -2.17 -2.79
N VAL A 99 -7.65 -1.61 -1.76
CA VAL A 99 -8.36 -1.05 -0.60
C VAL A 99 -8.14 0.45 -0.55
N CYS A 100 -9.17 1.21 -0.19
CA CYS A 100 -9.03 2.63 0.13
C CYS A 100 -9.54 2.89 1.54
N ILE A 101 -8.74 3.60 2.35
CA ILE A 101 -9.02 3.89 3.75
C ILE A 101 -8.95 5.41 3.95
N PRO A 102 -10.04 6.07 4.39
CA PRO A 102 -9.95 7.44 4.86
C PRO A 102 -8.98 7.51 6.04
N ALA A 103 -7.92 8.29 5.90
CA ALA A 103 -6.82 8.31 6.85
C ALA A 103 -6.26 9.73 6.91
N PRO A 104 -6.90 10.61 7.70
CA PRO A 104 -6.47 11.99 7.81
C PRO A 104 -5.09 12.07 8.48
N LEU A 105 -4.11 12.64 7.79
CA LEU A 105 -2.73 12.72 8.26
C LEU A 105 -2.48 14.02 9.04
N PRO A 106 -1.54 14.05 9.99
CA PRO A 106 -1.21 15.27 10.74
C PRO A 106 -0.61 16.34 9.83
N ASP A 107 -0.86 17.62 10.14
CA ASP A 107 -0.09 18.72 9.57
C ASP A 107 1.33 18.73 10.15
N ILE A 108 2.31 18.52 9.27
CA ILE A 108 3.73 18.46 9.59
C ILE A 108 4.52 19.66 9.05
N ALA A 109 3.83 20.69 8.52
CA ALA A 109 4.48 21.77 7.76
C ALA A 109 5.58 22.50 8.55
N SER A 110 5.41 22.63 9.86
CA SER A 110 6.35 23.32 10.75
C SER A 110 7.27 22.38 11.54
N LEU A 111 7.21 21.07 11.31
CA LEU A 111 7.95 20.09 12.09
C LEU A 111 9.29 19.76 11.45
N GLU A 112 10.30 19.55 12.31
CA GLU A 112 11.55 18.95 11.88
C GLU A 112 11.34 17.49 11.50
N ARG A 113 12.17 16.96 10.60
CA ARG A 113 11.95 15.63 10.00
C ARG A 113 11.73 14.49 11.02
N PRO A 114 12.50 14.39 12.13
CA PRO A 114 12.28 13.34 13.13
C PRO A 114 10.92 13.45 13.83
N GLU A 115 10.47 14.68 14.11
CA GLU A 115 9.17 14.94 14.73
C GLU A 115 8.03 14.65 13.75
N ALA A 116 8.17 15.11 12.50
CA ALA A 116 7.23 14.78 11.42
C ALA A 116 7.11 13.26 11.23
N ARG A 117 8.23 12.51 11.27
CA ARG A 117 8.21 11.05 11.19
C ARG A 117 7.40 10.44 12.33
N ALA A 118 7.63 10.89 13.56
CA ALA A 118 6.94 10.36 14.73
C ALA A 118 5.42 10.60 14.64
N GLU A 119 5.00 11.81 14.22
CA GLU A 119 3.58 12.15 14.04
C GLU A 119 2.92 11.30 12.95
N ILE A 120 3.58 11.14 11.79
CA ILE A 120 3.07 10.28 10.71
C ILE A 120 3.04 8.81 11.15
N HIS A 121 4.04 8.35 11.88
CA HIS A 121 4.08 6.98 12.39
C HIS A 121 2.92 6.72 13.36
N GLU A 122 2.64 7.65 14.27
CA GLU A 122 1.50 7.54 15.18
C GLU A 122 0.18 7.48 14.40
N ALA A 123 0.00 8.36 13.41
CA ALA A 123 -1.20 8.39 12.58
C ALA A 123 -1.40 7.11 11.74
N LEU A 124 -0.31 6.44 11.37
CA LEU A 124 -0.33 5.23 10.56
C LEU A 124 -0.21 3.94 11.37
N ARG A 125 -0.08 4.01 12.70
CA ARG A 125 0.12 2.83 13.56
C ARG A 125 -1.02 1.82 13.44
N ASP A 126 -2.27 2.28 13.27
CA ASP A 126 -3.42 1.38 13.16
C ASP A 126 -3.49 0.64 11.82
N LEU A 127 -2.82 1.14 10.78
CA LEU A 127 -2.61 0.39 9.54
C LEU A 127 -1.53 -0.66 9.70
N SER A 128 -0.64 -0.49 10.68
CA SER A 128 0.36 -1.49 11.06
C SER A 128 -0.31 -2.70 11.74
N GLY A 129 -0.94 -3.54 10.92
CA GLY A 129 -1.65 -4.73 11.37
C GLY A 129 -3.05 -4.93 10.84
N ALA A 130 -3.55 -4.01 10.01
CA ALA A 130 -4.82 -4.20 9.34
C ALA A 130 -4.72 -5.38 8.34
N PRO A 131 -5.64 -6.36 8.37
CA PRO A 131 -5.66 -7.44 7.39
C PRO A 131 -6.04 -6.87 6.02
N VAL A 132 -5.12 -6.96 5.07
CA VAL A 132 -5.29 -6.29 3.76
C VAL A 132 -6.03 -7.16 2.74
N SER A 133 -5.95 -8.50 2.86
CA SER A 133 -6.74 -9.43 2.06
C SER A 133 -6.94 -10.74 2.81
N SER A 134 -8.11 -11.37 2.65
CA SER A 134 -8.38 -12.75 3.09
C SER A 134 -7.97 -13.80 2.05
N GLU A 135 -7.74 -13.38 0.81
CA GLU A 135 -7.32 -14.22 -0.31
C GLU A 135 -6.04 -13.61 -0.89
N ALA A 136 -4.89 -14.02 -0.37
CA ALA A 136 -3.61 -13.56 -0.85
C ALA A 136 -3.28 -14.24 -2.20
N PRO A 137 -2.86 -13.49 -3.24
CA PRO A 137 -2.44 -14.07 -4.51
C PRO A 137 -1.33 -15.12 -4.31
N GLY A 138 -1.42 -16.24 -5.03
CA GLY A 138 -0.41 -17.30 -5.04
C GLY A 138 0.81 -17.01 -5.92
N GLU A 139 1.18 -15.73 -6.05
CA GLU A 139 2.27 -15.25 -6.90
C GLU A 139 3.07 -14.16 -6.18
N PHE A 140 4.26 -13.85 -6.71
CA PHE A 140 5.04 -12.71 -6.23
C PHE A 140 4.35 -11.39 -6.59
N ILE A 141 4.15 -10.57 -5.57
CA ILE A 141 3.53 -9.26 -5.68
C ILE A 141 4.36 -8.19 -4.96
N ILE A 142 4.01 -6.93 -5.19
CA ILE A 142 4.33 -5.83 -4.28
C ILE A 142 3.05 -5.38 -3.60
N VAL A 143 3.13 -5.10 -2.30
CA VAL A 143 2.13 -4.29 -1.61
C VAL A 143 2.59 -2.84 -1.62
N ARG A 144 1.76 -1.95 -2.15
CA ARG A 144 2.01 -0.51 -2.17
C ARG A 144 0.97 0.21 -1.33
N VAL A 145 1.41 1.18 -0.55
CA VAL A 145 0.54 2.15 0.11
C VAL A 145 0.82 3.53 -0.46
N THR A 146 -0.21 4.19 -0.96
CA THR A 146 -0.13 5.56 -1.48
C THR A 146 -1.07 6.47 -0.71
N ALA A 147 -0.54 7.57 -0.18
CA ALA A 147 -1.33 8.64 0.38
C ALA A 147 -1.70 9.65 -0.71
N THR A 148 -2.99 9.97 -0.78
CA THR A 148 -3.57 10.92 -1.73
C THR A 148 -4.58 11.81 -1.03
N LEU A 149 -4.78 13.01 -1.56
CA LEU A 149 -5.84 13.94 -1.14
C LEU A 149 -7.19 13.61 -1.80
N GLU A 150 -7.21 12.65 -2.73
CA GLU A 150 -8.44 12.14 -3.32
C GLU A 150 -9.24 11.34 -2.28
N PRO A 151 -10.54 11.60 -2.11
CA PRO A 151 -11.33 10.89 -1.12
C PRO A 151 -11.73 9.49 -1.65
N CYS A 152 -11.85 8.51 -0.75
CA CYS A 152 -12.11 7.12 -1.13
C CYS A 152 -13.40 6.92 -1.93
N GLU A 153 -14.45 7.72 -1.71
CA GLU A 153 -15.67 7.64 -2.50
C GLU A 153 -15.43 7.92 -3.99
N ALA A 154 -14.48 8.79 -4.32
CA ALA A 154 -14.13 9.09 -5.71
C ALA A 154 -13.32 7.95 -6.34
N LEU A 155 -12.44 7.33 -5.54
CA LEU A 155 -11.54 6.26 -5.96
C LEU A 155 -12.23 4.89 -6.10
N LEU A 156 -13.33 4.67 -5.39
CA LEU A 156 -14.10 3.41 -5.42
C LEU A 156 -15.31 3.47 -6.36
N ALA A 157 -15.66 4.63 -6.93
CA ALA A 157 -16.83 4.80 -7.80
C ALA A 157 -16.69 4.15 -9.19
N SER A 158 -15.52 3.64 -9.56
CA SER A 158 -15.11 3.33 -10.94
C SER A 158 -15.55 1.96 -11.49
N GLY A 159 -16.58 1.32 -10.92
CA GLY A 159 -17.30 0.20 -11.55
C GLY A 159 -16.43 -0.99 -11.98
N GLY A 160 -15.36 -1.30 -11.24
CA GLY A 160 -14.46 -2.42 -11.51
C GLY A 160 -13.19 -2.08 -12.30
N THR A 161 -13.00 -0.82 -12.70
CA THR A 161 -11.70 -0.32 -13.18
C THR A 161 -10.94 0.34 -12.04
N VAL A 162 -9.61 0.16 -12.01
CA VAL A 162 -8.72 0.76 -11.02
C VAL A 162 -8.41 2.18 -11.50
N PRO A 163 -8.96 3.25 -10.89
CA PRO A 163 -8.69 4.59 -11.37
C PRO A 163 -7.23 4.93 -11.07
N ALA A 164 -6.57 5.57 -12.03
CA ALA A 164 -5.26 6.15 -11.80
C ALA A 164 -5.40 7.27 -10.77
N LEU A 165 -4.44 7.36 -9.85
CA LEU A 165 -4.38 8.46 -8.88
C LEU A 165 -3.88 9.72 -9.58
N ARG A 166 -4.43 10.88 -9.19
CA ARG A 166 -4.02 12.18 -9.73
C ARG A 166 -2.68 12.59 -9.15
N GLU A 167 -1.69 12.82 -10.01
CA GLU A 167 -0.30 13.07 -9.60
C GLU A 167 -0.15 14.30 -8.68
N GLU A 168 -0.98 15.32 -8.89
CA GLU A 168 -1.00 16.53 -8.08
C GLU A 168 -1.55 16.32 -6.65
N GLU A 169 -2.33 15.27 -6.45
CA GLU A 169 -2.94 14.93 -5.15
C GLU A 169 -2.09 13.93 -4.34
N LEU A 170 -1.01 13.41 -4.93
CA LEU A 170 -0.12 12.45 -4.26
C LEU A 170 0.72 13.15 -3.18
N VAL A 171 0.66 12.62 -1.96
CA VAL A 171 1.35 13.21 -0.80
C VAL A 171 2.28 12.23 -0.07
N GLY A 172 2.22 10.94 -0.39
CA GLY A 172 3.16 9.96 0.15
C GLY A 172 3.04 8.60 -0.52
N CYS A 173 4.09 7.79 -0.42
CA CYS A 173 4.09 6.43 -0.98
C CYS A 173 5.14 5.56 -0.29
N ALA A 174 4.82 4.28 -0.12
CA ALA A 174 5.75 3.24 0.28
C ALA A 174 5.33 1.92 -0.36
N TYR A 175 6.28 1.00 -0.49
CA TYR A 175 6.05 -0.28 -1.12
C TYR A 175 6.90 -1.38 -0.45
N SER A 176 6.46 -2.63 -0.56
CA SER A 176 7.19 -3.79 -0.06
C SER A 176 8.24 -4.27 -1.04
N CYS A 177 9.23 -5.02 -0.56
CA CYS A 177 9.93 -5.98 -1.44
C CYS A 177 8.92 -6.89 -2.17
N PRO A 178 9.30 -7.51 -3.30
CA PRO A 178 8.56 -8.63 -3.86
C PRO A 178 8.33 -9.72 -2.81
N VAL A 179 7.08 -10.13 -2.63
CA VAL A 179 6.67 -11.09 -1.62
C VAL A 179 5.64 -12.07 -2.16
N GLU A 180 5.73 -13.33 -1.73
CA GLU A 180 4.63 -14.29 -1.83
C GLU A 180 3.86 -14.24 -0.52
N LEU A 181 2.70 -13.58 -0.51
CA LEU A 181 1.92 -13.38 0.71
C LEU A 181 1.50 -14.70 1.38
N ASN A 182 1.25 -15.74 0.57
CA ASN A 182 0.91 -17.06 1.09
C ASN A 182 2.08 -17.78 1.76
N ALA A 183 3.33 -17.35 1.52
CA ALA A 183 4.53 -17.96 2.10
C ALA A 183 5.09 -17.19 3.30
N ILE A 184 4.56 -16.00 3.61
CA ILE A 184 5.05 -15.17 4.71
C ILE A 184 4.42 -15.56 6.04
N GLU A 185 5.28 -15.70 7.05
CA GLU A 185 4.91 -15.70 8.46
C GLU A 185 5.31 -14.34 9.05
N GLY A 186 4.32 -13.48 9.36
CA GLY A 186 4.54 -12.18 10.00
C GLY A 186 4.12 -10.97 9.15
N ASP A 187 4.76 -9.84 9.43
CA ASP A 187 4.39 -8.54 8.87
C ASP A 187 5.17 -8.23 7.59
N VAL A 188 4.49 -7.63 6.61
CA VAL A 188 5.09 -7.13 5.36
C VAL A 188 5.59 -5.72 5.60
N TYR A 189 6.92 -5.57 5.60
CA TYR A 189 7.55 -4.26 5.69
C TYR A 189 7.33 -3.44 4.42
N LEU A 190 6.96 -2.18 4.61
CA LEU A 190 6.81 -1.17 3.58
C LEU A 190 7.90 -0.12 3.77
N GLY A 191 8.53 0.29 2.67
CA GLY A 191 9.51 1.36 2.70
C GLY A 191 9.51 2.17 1.41
N PHE A 192 10.36 3.18 1.39
CA PHE A 192 10.56 4.01 0.21
C PHE A 192 12.04 4.27 0.01
N ASP A 193 12.58 3.79 -1.11
CA ASP A 193 14.01 3.94 -1.45
C ASP A 193 14.26 5.35 -2.02
N THR A 194 14.77 6.24 -1.15
CA THR A 194 15.21 7.59 -1.54
C THR A 194 16.56 7.93 -0.93
N LEU A 195 17.36 8.71 -1.67
CA LEU A 195 18.64 9.27 -1.20
C LEU A 195 18.54 10.77 -0.88
N THR A 196 17.37 11.37 -1.11
CA THR A 196 17.12 12.80 -0.97
C THR A 196 15.74 13.06 -0.36
N GLU A 197 15.59 14.19 0.30
CA GLU A 197 14.29 14.67 0.78
C GLU A 197 13.45 15.26 -0.35
N GLN A 198 14.06 15.78 -1.42
CA GLN A 198 13.34 16.23 -2.62
C GLN A 198 12.98 15.01 -3.48
N CYS A 199 11.90 14.32 -3.12
CA CYS A 199 11.51 13.04 -3.70
C CYS A 199 10.11 13.00 -4.32
N ALA A 200 9.52 14.16 -4.63
CA ALA A 200 8.23 14.28 -5.31
C ALA A 200 8.11 13.40 -6.57
N GLN A 201 9.15 13.38 -7.41
CA GLN A 201 9.18 12.52 -8.60
C GLN A 201 9.16 11.03 -8.24
N GLY A 202 9.84 10.63 -7.17
CA GLY A 202 9.82 9.24 -6.69
C GLY A 202 8.44 8.81 -6.20
N ILE A 203 7.68 9.72 -5.60
CA ILE A 203 6.29 9.46 -5.17
C ILE A 203 5.38 9.20 -6.37
N ARG A 204 5.51 9.99 -7.44
CA ARG A 204 4.75 9.77 -8.69
C ARG A 204 5.03 8.39 -9.28
N VAL A 205 6.31 8.00 -9.34
CA VAL A 205 6.73 6.70 -9.86
C VAL A 205 6.20 5.56 -8.97
N CYS A 206 6.32 5.71 -7.66
CA CYS A 206 5.81 4.73 -6.70
C CYS A 206 4.29 4.55 -6.86
N ALA A 207 3.52 5.63 -7.03
CA ALA A 207 2.07 5.62 -7.15
C ALA A 207 1.54 5.19 -8.54
N SER A 208 2.38 5.17 -9.58
CA SER A 208 1.95 4.79 -10.94
C SER A 208 1.49 3.33 -11.00
N GLY A 209 0.31 3.07 -11.56
CA GLY A 209 -0.30 1.73 -11.60
C GLY A 209 0.53 0.66 -12.33
N ASP A 210 1.44 1.09 -13.19
CA ASP A 210 2.34 0.28 -14.03
C ASP A 210 3.82 0.41 -13.64
N LEU A 211 4.15 1.16 -12.59
CA LEU A 211 5.50 1.53 -12.15
C LEU A 211 6.40 2.03 -13.31
N HIS A 212 5.81 2.60 -14.36
CA HIS A 212 6.55 3.03 -15.53
C HIS A 212 7.18 4.41 -15.31
N TRP A 213 8.45 4.52 -15.68
CA TRP A 213 9.16 5.79 -15.76
C TRP A 213 8.95 6.42 -17.14
N ARG A 214 8.49 7.67 -17.18
CA ARG A 214 8.74 8.54 -18.34
C ARG A 214 9.87 9.51 -17.96
N PRO A 215 10.97 9.54 -18.74
CA PRO A 215 12.06 10.50 -18.56
C PRO A 215 11.61 11.95 -18.57
#